data_AF-J9FQL5-F1
#
_entry.id   AF-J9FQL5-F1
#
_cell.length_a   1.000
_cell.length_b   1.000
_cell.length_c   1.000
_cell.angle_alpha   90.00
_cell.angle_beta   90.00
_cell.angle_gamma   90.00
#
_symmetry.space_group_name_H-M   'P 1'
#
loop_
_entity.id
_entity.type
_entity.pdbx_description
1 polymer ?
#
loop_
_entity_poly.entity_id
_entity_poly.type
_entity_poly.pdbx_seq_one_letter_code
_entity_poly.pdbx_strand_id
1 'polypeptide(L)' 'MPFVRTAFLFLKPNKIILITYIFIMKYLITSYRAVYASGVRDTVKLPYPIQSDNLEATRMFLKEKHECANINLTYSEQ' A
#
# COMPACT_ATOMS: atom_id res chain seq x y z
N MET A 1 8.30 12.26 4.34
CA MET A 1 8.33 13.06 3.08
C MET A 1 7.22 12.54 2.19
N PRO A 2 6.15 13.30 1.90
CA PRO A 2 5.07 12.83 1.04
C PRO A 2 5.55 12.72 -0.42
N PHE A 3 5.18 11.63 -1.08
CA PHE A 3 5.54 11.37 -2.48
C PHE A 3 4.45 11.96 -3.39
N VAL A 4 4.76 13.01 -4.14
CA VAL A 4 3.79 13.68 -5.03
C VAL A 4 3.89 13.04 -6.42
N ARG A 5 2.82 12.39 -6.87
CA ARG A 5 2.74 11.82 -8.23
C ARG A 5 1.71 12.64 -9.03
N THR A 6 2.20 13.47 -9.94
CA THR A 6 1.37 14.32 -10.81
C THR A 6 0.87 13.53 -12.01
N ALA A 7 -0.44 13.41 -12.18
CA ALA A 7 -1.06 12.80 -13.35
C ALA A 7 -1.86 13.86 -14.14
N PHE A 8 -1.64 13.93 -15.45
CA PHE A 8 -2.39 14.81 -16.35
C PHE A 8 -3.54 14.02 -16.97
N LEU A 9 -4.79 14.37 -16.63
CA LEU A 9 -5.97 13.80 -17.27
C LEU A 9 -6.46 14.75 -18.38
N PHE A 10 -6.32 14.35 -19.64
CA PHE A 10 -6.82 15.11 -20.79
C PHE A 10 -8.33 14.86 -20.97
N LEU A 11 -9.19 15.80 -20.56
CA LEU A 11 -10.62 15.79 -20.90
C LEU A 11 -10.98 17.03 -21.73
N LYS A 12 -11.11 16.86 -23.05
CA LYS A 12 -11.53 17.87 -24.05
C LYS A 12 -10.59 19.09 -24.21
N PRO A 13 -10.58 19.74 -25.40
CA PRO A 13 -9.46 20.58 -25.84
C PRO A 13 -9.26 21.94 -25.11
N ASN A 14 -9.97 22.24 -24.02
CA ASN A 14 -9.93 23.59 -23.41
C ASN A 14 -10.07 23.66 -21.88
N LYS A 15 -9.89 22.57 -21.13
CA LYS A 15 -9.81 22.62 -19.66
C LYS A 15 -8.78 21.64 -19.13
N ILE A 16 -7.59 22.15 -18.78
CA ILE A 16 -6.61 21.40 -17.99
C ILE A 16 -7.03 21.57 -16.52
N ILE A 17 -7.55 20.51 -15.91
CA ILE A 17 -7.81 20.49 -14.46
C ILE A 17 -6.60 19.82 -13.81
N LEU A 18 -5.80 20.60 -13.09
CA LEU A 18 -4.68 20.10 -12.31
C LEU A 18 -5.24 19.42 -11.06
N ILE A 19 -5.40 18.10 -11.09
CA ILE A 19 -5.76 17.33 -9.89
C ILE A 19 -4.46 16.89 -9.22
N THR A 20 -3.98 17.71 -8.29
CA THR A 20 -2.84 17.36 -7.45
C THR A 20 -3.29 16.37 -6.38
N TYR A 21 -3.05 15.08 -6.61
CA TYR A 21 -3.20 14.06 -5.56
C TYR A 21 -2.00 14.13 -4.62
N ILE A 22 -2.23 14.65 -3.41
CA ILE A 22 -1.25 14.60 -2.33
C ILE A 22 -1.38 13.23 -1.66
N PHE A 23 -0.51 12.28 -2.02
CA PHE A 23 -0.39 11.01 -1.30
C PHE A 23 0.34 11.26 0.02
N ILE A 24 -0.44 11.45 1.10
CA ILE A 24 0.08 11.48 2.46
C ILE A 24 0.29 10.03 2.90
N MET A 25 1.55 9.57 2.83
CA MET A 25 1.92 8.26 3.37
C MET A 25 1.87 8.32 4.89
N LYS A 26 0.82 7.72 5.47
CA LYS A 26 0.54 7.74 6.91
C LYS A 26 1.14 6.56 7.66
N TYR A 27 1.39 5.46 6.98
CA TYR A 27 1.79 4.21 7.61
C TYR A 27 3.14 3.74 7.07
N LEU A 28 4.02 3.35 7.98
CA LEU A 28 5.31 2.76 7.68
C LEU A 28 5.26 1.27 8.06
N ILE A 29 5.20 0.40 7.06
CA ILE A 29 5.08 -1.05 7.21
C ILE A 29 6.48 -1.67 7.28
N THR A 30 6.81 -2.34 8.37
CA THR A 30 8.15 -2.94 8.60
C THR A 30 8.17 -4.45 8.39
N SER A 31 7.04 -5.12 8.60
CA SER A 31 6.89 -6.56 8.40
C SER A 31 5.43 -6.93 8.20
N TYR A 32 5.17 -8.13 7.72
CA TYR A 32 3.83 -8.70 7.68
C TYR A 32 3.85 -10.18 8.02
N ARG A 33 2.72 -10.69 8.51
CA ARG A 33 2.50 -12.11 8.75
C ARG A 33 1.40 -12.61 7.83
N ALA A 34 1.75 -13.51 6.92
CA ALA A 34 0.81 -14.22 6.07
C ALA A 34 0.25 -15.43 6.83
N VAL A 35 -1.07 -15.60 6.77
CA VAL A 35 -1.79 -16.75 7.33
C VAL A 35 -2.47 -17.47 6.18
N TYR A 36 -2.07 -18.71 5.95
CA TYR A 36 -2.60 -19.55 4.88
C TYR A 36 -3.83 -20.31 5.34
N ALA A 37 -4.66 -20.75 4.39
CA ALA A 37 -5.83 -21.58 4.68
C ALA A 37 -5.45 -22.93 5.32
N SER A 38 -4.22 -23.40 5.10
CA SER A 38 -3.64 -24.59 5.73
C SER A 38 -3.32 -24.42 7.23
N GLY A 39 -3.46 -23.19 7.78
CA GLY A 39 -3.07 -22.86 9.15
C GLY A 39 -1.59 -22.49 9.31
N VAL A 40 -0.80 -22.60 8.23
CA VAL A 40 0.60 -22.15 8.19
C VAL A 40 0.67 -20.63 8.36
N ARG A 41 1.66 -20.17 9.12
CA ARG A 41 1.89 -18.76 9.41
C ARG A 41 3.32 -18.40 9.05
N ASP A 42 3.49 -17.57 8.05
CA ASP A 42 4.80 -17.06 7.65
C ASP A 42 4.94 -15.61 8.06
N THR A 43 6.04 -15.30 8.74
CA THR A 43 6.36 -13.92 9.13
C THR A 43 7.45 -13.41 8.21
N VAL A 44 7.12 -12.43 7.36
CA VAL A 44 8.04 -11.83 6.41
C VAL A 44 8.47 -10.46 6.95
N LYS A 45 9.76 -10.33 7.24
CA LYS A 45 10.38 -9.03 7.54
C LYS A 45 10.76 -8.36 6.24
N LEU A 46 10.33 -7.11 6.06
CA LEU A 46 10.69 -6.34 4.88
C LEU A 46 12.12 -5.81 5.08
N PRO A 47 13.02 -5.98 4.09
CA PRO A 47 14.38 -5.45 4.20
C PRO A 47 14.39 -3.91 4.23
N TYR A 48 13.35 -3.28 3.65
CA TYR A 48 13.12 -1.85 3.71
C TYR A 48 11.66 -1.58 4.05
N PRO A 49 11.37 -0.62 4.95
CA PRO A 49 10.01 -0.32 5.33
C PRO A 49 9.23 0.28 4.16
N ILE A 50 8.00 -0.19 3.95
CA ILE A 50 7.10 0.28 2.89
C ILE A 50 6.23 1.40 3.45
N GLN A 51 6.30 2.57 2.83
CA GLN A 51 5.38 3.66 3.11
C GLN A 51 4.07 3.45 2.35
N SER A 52 2.95 3.51 3.07
CA SER A 52 1.61 3.34 2.49
C SER A 52 0.64 4.32 3.15
N ASP A 53 -0.27 4.87 2.36
CA ASP A 53 -1.41 5.66 2.81
C ASP A 53 -2.63 4.78 3.11
N ASN A 54 -2.69 3.58 2.53
CA ASN A 54 -3.83 2.68 2.61
C ASN A 54 -3.39 1.25 2.96
N LEU A 55 -3.57 0.89 4.24
CA LEU A 55 -3.26 -0.43 4.76
C LEU A 55 -4.12 -1.53 4.15
N GLU A 56 -5.40 -1.27 3.88
CA GLU A 56 -6.33 -2.26 3.30
C GLU A 56 -5.93 -2.60 1.87
N ALA A 57 -5.62 -1.59 1.06
CA ALA A 57 -5.09 -1.80 -0.30
C ALA A 57 -3.77 -2.61 -0.25
N THR A 58 -2.91 -2.31 0.73
CA THR A 58 -1.65 -3.04 0.91
C THR A 58 -1.87 -4.48 1.35
N ARG A 59 -2.86 -4.74 2.23
CA ARG A 59 -3.27 -6.10 2.62
C ARG A 59 -3.80 -6.87 1.42
N MET A 60 -4.70 -6.29 0.63
CA MET A 60 -5.24 -6.96 -0.56
C MET A 60 -4.14 -7.32 -1.55
N PHE A 61 -3.21 -6.39 -1.83
CA PHE A 61 -2.09 -6.64 -2.71
C PHE A 61 -1.19 -7.79 -2.23
N LEU A 62 -0.83 -7.80 -0.95
CA LEU A 62 -0.02 -8.89 -0.38
C LEU A 62 -0.81 -10.21 -0.31
N LYS A 63 -2.11 -10.13 -0.05
CA LYS A 63 -2.98 -11.30 0.00
C LYS A 63 -3.05 -12.00 -1.36
N GLU A 64 -3.25 -11.23 -2.43
CA GLU A 64 -3.27 -11.72 -3.81
C GLU A 64 -1.89 -12.26 -4.22
N LYS A 65 -0.82 -11.51 -3.93
CA LYS A 65 0.55 -11.91 -4.27
C LYS A 65 1.02 -13.21 -3.61
N HIS A 66 0.59 -13.45 -2.37
CA HIS A 66 1.00 -14.62 -1.58
C HIS A 66 -0.07 -15.70 -1.50
N GLU A 67 -1.21 -15.55 -2.19
CA GLU A 67 -2.34 -16.49 -2.18
C GLU A 67 -2.74 -16.96 -0.77
N CYS A 68 -2.73 -16.03 0.19
CA CYS A 68 -2.98 -16.35 1.59
C CYS A 68 -4.41 -15.99 2.02
N ALA A 69 -4.88 -16.59 3.12
CA ALA A 69 -6.22 -16.31 3.64
C ALA A 69 -6.30 -14.94 4.31
N ASN A 70 -5.24 -14.57 5.04
CA ASN A 70 -5.15 -13.30 5.76
C ASN A 70 -3.71 -12.76 5.83
N ILE A 71 -3.57 -11.44 5.86
CA ILE A 71 -2.30 -10.71 6.04
C ILE A 71 -2.44 -9.81 7.27
N ASN A 72 -1.60 -10.05 8.28
CA ASN A 72 -1.44 -9.14 9.40
C ASN A 72 -0.21 -8.24 9.16
N LEU A 73 -0.47 -6.97 8.84
CA LEU A 73 0.58 -5.97 8.68
C LEU A 73 1.11 -5.50 10.04
N THR A 74 2.44 -5.36 10.15
CA THR A 74 3.10 -4.64 11.22
C THR A 74 3.51 -3.28 10.69
N TYR A 75 2.89 -2.22 11.21
CA TYR A 75 3.11 -0.85 10.76
C TYR A 75 3.17 0.13 11.92
N SER A 76 3.85 1.24 11.69
CA SER A 76 3.84 2.42 12.57
C SER A 76 3.15 3.57 11.85
N GLU A 77 2.30 4.31 12.54
CA GLU A 77 1.73 5.55 12.03
C GLU A 77 2.78 6.67 12.12
N GLN A 78 2.91 7.50 11.09
CA GLN A 78 3.87 8.60 10.99
C GLN A 78 3.20 9.97 10.96
#